data_AF-A0A0F9XH79-F1
#
_entry.id   AF-A0A0F9XH79-F1
#
_cell.length_a   1.000
_cell.length_b   1.000
_cell.length_c   1.000
_cell.angle_alpha   90.00
_cell.angle_beta   90.00
_cell.angle_gamma   90.00
#
_symmetry.space_group_name_H-M   'P 1'
#
loop_
_entity.id
_entity.type
_entity.pdbx_description
1 polymer ?
#
loop_
_entity_poly.entity_id
_entity_poly.type
_entity_poly.pdbx_seq_one_letter_code
_entity_poly.pdbx_strand_id
1 'polypeptide(L)' 'MRLDGPSKKLAETLQKEAQDNQKVSQTTAGYNDSGEINKCSTCKTFKAPNSCTVVSGIISPEGTSDLYSPKTE' A
#
# COMPACT_ATOMS: atom_id res chain seq x y z
N MET A 1 -22.99 34.86 -4.73
CA MET A 1 -22.34 33.69 -5.37
C MET A 1 -21.54 32.96 -4.31
N ARG A 2 -21.93 31.73 -3.92
CA ARG A 2 -21.13 30.86 -3.06
C ARG A 2 -20.38 29.89 -3.96
N LEU A 3 -19.05 29.97 -3.95
CA LEU A 3 -18.15 29.07 -4.67
C LEU A 3 -17.54 28.11 -3.64
N ASP A 4 -18.25 27.02 -3.35
CA ASP A 4 -17.72 25.89 -2.60
C ASP A 4 -16.73 25.14 -3.51
N GLY A 5 -15.44 25.40 -3.32
CA GLY A 5 -14.35 24.88 -4.16
C GLY A 5 -14.07 23.39 -3.93
N PRO A 6 -13.80 22.59 -5.00
CA PRO A 6 -13.50 21.16 -4.88
C PRO A 6 -12.03 20.85 -4.53
N SER A 7 -11.32 21.77 -3.87
CA SER A 7 -9.86 21.71 -3.70
C SER A 7 -9.35 20.70 -2.66
N LYS A 8 -10.22 19.99 -1.93
CA LYS A 8 -9.78 19.04 -0.87
C LYS A 8 -9.37 17.66 -1.39
N LYS A 9 -9.91 17.19 -2.53
CA LYS A 9 -9.61 15.84 -3.06
C LYS A 9 -8.25 15.72 -3.76
N LEU A 10 -7.67 16.82 -4.23
CA LEU A 10 -6.39 16.78 -4.97
C LEU A 10 -5.17 16.72 -4.03
N ALA A 11 -5.28 17.25 -2.82
CA ALA A 11 -4.19 17.25 -1.84
C ALA A 11 -3.96 15.86 -1.23
N GLU A 12 -5.00 15.04 -1.07
CA GLU A 12 -4.89 13.68 -0.54
C GLU A 12 -4.26 12.70 -1.55
N THR A 13 -4.38 12.96 -2.86
CA THR A 13 -3.74 12.14 -3.90
C THR A 13 -2.24 12.40 -3.98
N LEU A 14 -1.79 13.67 -3.95
CA LEU A 14 -0.37 14.01 -4.00
C LEU A 14 0.44 13.52 -2.78
N GLN A 15 -0.17 13.47 -1.60
CA GLN A 15 0.52 12.98 -0.40
C GLN A 15 0.79 11.46 -0.44
N LYS A 16 0.01 10.70 -1.21
CA LYS A 16 0.21 9.25 -1.38
C LYS A 16 1.37 8.94 -2.31
N GLU A 17 1.68 9.84 -3.24
CA GLU A 17 2.80 9.73 -4.20
C GLU A 17 4.14 10.08 -3.55
N ALA A 18 4.18 11.06 -2.64
CA ALA A 18 5.42 11.53 -2.01
C ALA A 18 6.05 10.50 -1.04
N GLN A 19 5.26 9.63 -0.42
CA GLN A 19 5.78 8.53 0.41
C GLN A 19 6.20 7.29 -0.39
N ASP A 20 5.96 7.27 -1.70
CA ASP A 20 6.23 6.13 -2.57
C ASP A 20 7.71 6.07 -3.00
N ASN A 21 8.41 7.21 -2.99
CA ASN A 21 9.75 7.38 -3.55
C ASN A 21 10.89 6.67 -2.77
N GLN A 22 10.59 6.02 -1.65
CA GLN A 22 11.54 5.21 -0.87
C GLN A 22 11.11 3.74 -0.75
N LYS A 23 9.99 3.36 -1.36
CA LYS A 23 9.46 2.00 -1.28
C LYS A 23 9.92 1.17 -2.49
N VAL A 24 9.95 -0.13 -2.30
CA VAL A 24 10.27 -1.10 -3.36
C VAL A 24 9.06 -1.24 -4.28
N SER A 25 9.28 -1.23 -5.60
CA SER A 25 8.21 -1.45 -6.57
C SER A 25 7.55 -2.82 -6.40
N GLN A 26 6.27 -2.94 -6.74
CA GLN A 26 5.54 -4.22 -6.70
C GLN A 26 6.28 -5.31 -7.49
N THR A 27 6.78 -4.98 -8.67
CA THR A 27 7.56 -5.89 -9.51
C THR A 27 8.84 -6.36 -8.81
N THR A 28 9.58 -5.46 -8.18
CA THR A 28 10.83 -5.80 -7.46
C THR A 28 10.55 -6.57 -6.17
N ALA A 29 9.40 -6.33 -5.53
CA ALA A 29 8.98 -7.02 -4.31
C ALA A 29 8.36 -8.41 -4.59
N GLY A 30 8.28 -8.84 -5.84
CA GLY A 30 7.60 -10.09 -6.22
C GLY A 30 6.13 -10.09 -5.81
N TYR A 31 5.47 -8.93 -5.86
CA TYR A 31 4.10 -8.78 -5.39
C TYR A 31 3.12 -9.56 -6.27
N ASN A 32 2.22 -10.29 -5.63
CA ASN A 32 1.10 -10.98 -6.24
C ASN A 32 -0.20 -10.55 -5.56
N ASP A 33 -1.23 -10.18 -6.32
CA ASP A 33 -2.49 -9.68 -5.77
C ASP A 33 -3.33 -10.77 -5.07
N SER A 34 -3.09 -12.04 -5.41
CA SER A 34 -3.82 -13.19 -4.88
C SER A 34 -2.87 -14.35 -4.59
N GLY A 35 -2.54 -14.55 -3.31
CA GLY A 35 -1.78 -15.71 -2.87
C GLY A 35 -2.45 -16.47 -1.73
N GLU A 36 -2.17 -17.77 -1.63
CA GLU A 36 -2.80 -18.66 -0.66
C GLU A 36 -2.14 -18.59 0.72
N ILE A 37 -0.83 -18.34 0.77
CA ILE A 37 -0.01 -18.28 1.99
C ILE A 37 0.67 -16.92 2.13
N ASN A 38 1.10 -16.53 3.34
CA ASN A 38 1.86 -15.29 3.58
C ASN A 38 1.14 -14.00 3.12
N LYS A 39 -0.15 -13.92 3.46
CA LYS A 39 -1.03 -12.81 3.06
C LYS A 39 -0.62 -11.48 3.68
N CYS A 40 -0.82 -10.40 2.94
CA CYS A 40 -0.54 -9.04 3.42
C CYS A 40 -1.37 -8.72 4.68
N SER A 41 -2.59 -9.23 4.81
CA SER A 41 -3.41 -9.08 6.02
C SER A 41 -2.72 -9.59 7.31
N THR A 42 -1.89 -10.63 7.19
CA THR A 42 -1.10 -11.22 8.29
C THR A 42 0.33 -10.65 8.38
N CYS A 43 0.70 -9.75 7.47
CA CYS A 43 2.03 -9.15 7.38
C CYS A 43 2.17 -7.92 8.30
N LYS A 44 3.32 -7.80 8.99
CA LYS A 44 3.64 -6.69 9.92
C LYS A 44 3.77 -5.34 9.23
N THR A 45 4.23 -5.34 7.98
CA THR A 45 4.47 -4.12 7.18
C THR A 45 3.23 -3.65 6.42
N PHE A 46 2.17 -4.45 6.39
CA PHE A 46 0.91 -4.06 5.79
C PHE A 46 0.18 -3.00 6.63
N LYS A 47 -0.34 -1.99 5.93
CA LYS A 47 -1.16 -0.92 6.45
C LYS A 47 -2.54 -1.02 5.79
N ALA A 48 -3.51 -1.51 6.54
CA ALA A 48 -4.89 -1.54 6.11
C ALA A 48 -5.38 -0.12 5.71
N PRO A 49 -6.30 -0.01 4.73
CA PRO A 49 -6.95 -1.11 4.02
C PRO A 49 -6.17 -1.63 2.80
N ASN A 50 -5.24 -0.85 2.24
CA ASN A 50 -4.66 -1.17 0.94
C ASN A 50 -3.24 -0.63 0.69
N SER A 51 -2.36 -0.62 1.69
CA SER A 51 -1.02 -0.04 1.58
C SER A 51 0.03 -0.87 2.32
N CYS A 52 1.30 -0.69 1.97
CA CYS A 52 2.43 -1.31 2.64
C CYS A 52 3.49 -0.26 3.00
N THR A 53 4.24 -0.50 4.07
CA THR A 53 5.36 0.39 4.44
C THR A 53 6.59 0.17 3.56
N VAL A 54 6.74 -1.01 2.95
CA VAL A 54 7.92 -1.37 2.15
C VAL A 54 7.64 -1.49 0.66
N VAL A 55 6.42 -1.84 0.25
CA VAL A 55 6.03 -1.93 -1.17
C VAL A 55 5.23 -0.70 -1.58
N SER A 56 5.59 -0.10 -2.71
CA SER A 56 4.85 1.00 -3.32
C SER A 56 3.54 0.56 -3.96
N GLY A 57 2.64 1.52 -4.18
CA GLY A 57 1.35 1.27 -4.83
C GLY A 57 0.25 0.72 -3.92
N ILE A 58 -0.83 0.23 -4.55
CA ILE A 58 -2.02 -0.33 -3.88
C ILE A 58 -1.77 -1.81 -3.57
N ILE A 59 -1.94 -2.20 -2.31
CA ILE A 59 -1.66 -3.55 -1.82
C ILE A 59 -2.96 -4.20 -1.33
N SER A 60 -3.39 -5.29 -1.94
CA SER A 60 -4.50 -6.13 -1.48
C SER A 60 -4.15 -6.85 -0.17
N PRO A 61 -5.08 -6.96 0.80
CA PRO A 61 -4.89 -7.77 2.02
C PRO A 61 -4.72 -9.27 1.72
N GLU A 62 -5.22 -9.75 0.58
CA GLU A 62 -5.06 -11.14 0.11
C GLU A 62 -3.79 -11.35 -0.71
N GLY A 63 -3.07 -10.27 -1.03
CA GLY A 63 -1.85 -10.33 -1.81
C GLY A 63 -0.66 -10.83 -1.00
N THR A 64 0.42 -11.15 -1.68
CA THR A 64 1.66 -11.70 -1.13
C THR A 64 2.86 -11.01 -1.77
N SER A 65 4.02 -11.07 -1.12
CA SER A 65 5.27 -10.51 -1.66
C SER A 65 6.47 -11.25 -1.08
N ASP A 66 7.60 -11.23 -1.76
CA ASP A 66 8.86 -11.81 -1.27
C ASP A 66 9.37 -11.11 0.00
N LEU A 67 8.93 -9.87 0.24
CA LEU A 67 9.23 -9.08 1.43
C LEU A 67 8.29 -9.37 2.62
N TYR A 68 7.54 -10.48 2.58
CA TYR A 68 6.61 -10.85 3.65
C TYR A 68 7.32 -10.93 4.99
N SER A 69 6.79 -10.21 5.97
CA SER A 69 7.25 -10.25 7.35
C SER A 69 6.05 -10.58 8.24
N PRO A 70 5.98 -11.78 8.86
CA PRO A 70 4.84 -12.15 9.69
C PRO A 70 4.70 -11.19 10.87
N LYS A 71 3.46 -10.92 11.29
CA LYS A 71 3.20 -10.34 12.61
C LYS A 71 3.60 -11.38 13.65
N THR A 72 4.80 -11.28 14.19
CA THR A 72 5.15 -11.97 15.43
C THR A 72 4.29 -11.35 16.54
N GLU A 73 3.52 -12.17 17.24
CA GLU A 73 2.86 -11.80 18.49
C GLU A 73 3.89 -11.49 19.59
#